data_AF-A0A3D6BXP3-F1
#
_entry.id   AF-A0A3D6BXP3-F1
#
_cell.length_a   1.000
_cell.length_b   1.000
_cell.length_c   1.000
_cell.angle_alpha   90.00
_cell.angle_beta   90.00
_cell.angle_gamma   90.00
#
_symmetry.space_group_name_H-M   'P 1'
#
loop_
_entity.id
_entity.type
_entity.pdbx_description
1 polymer ?
#
loop_
_entity_poly.entity_id
_entity_poly.type
_entity_poly.pdbx_seq_one_letter_code
_entity_poly.pdbx_strand_id
1 'polypeptide(L)'
;ILKRRYVEAKERGDTDALTRLTGNLKTSLDLTKKAAEELQDLFTAQDKCRRDIRRMTREINLCEEENIRLMDEKRYLKEYAGKGEPDPSVSAYRSIIQGTRIQARYSHLVLDSDKGPVKIAEISFQRNGNMYYEMEIQSLT
;
A
#
# COMPACT_ATOMS: atom_id res chain seq x y z
N ILE A 1 -14.37 46.43 -34.26
CA ILE A 1 -13.64 46.96 -35.44
C ILE A 1 -14.37 46.64 -36.75
N LEU A 2 -14.64 45.37 -37.08
CA LEU A 2 -15.35 44.98 -38.32
C LEU A 2 -16.76 45.59 -38.45
N LYS A 3 -17.52 45.64 -37.35
CA LYS A 3 -18.86 46.27 -37.30
C LYS A 3 -18.84 47.76 -37.67
N ARG A 4 -17.78 48.48 -37.30
CA ARG A 4 -17.59 49.91 -37.60
C ARG A 4 -17.27 50.11 -39.09
N ARG A 5 -16.35 49.30 -39.63
CA ARG A 5 -15.99 49.31 -41.06
C ARG A 5 -17.14 48.90 -41.97
N TYR A 6 -18.04 48.02 -41.51
CA TYR A 6 -19.25 47.64 -42.25
C TYR A 6 -20.25 48.80 -42.36
N VAL A 7 -20.44 49.57 -41.29
CA VAL A 7 -21.29 50.77 -41.30
C VAL A 7 -20.70 51.83 -42.23
N GLU A 8 -19.40 52.08 -42.16
CA GLU A 8 -18.70 53.04 -43.05
C GLU A 8 -18.77 52.64 -44.53
N ALA A 9 -18.61 51.35 -44.87
CA ALA A 9 -18.75 50.85 -46.24
C ALA A 9 -20.20 50.93 -46.74
N LYS A 10 -21.18 50.72 -45.85
CA LYS A 10 -22.61 50.84 -46.15
C LYS A 10 -23.02 52.28 -46.45
N GLU A 11 -22.53 53.22 -45.66
CA GLU A 11 -22.78 54.66 -45.85
C GLU A 11 -22.13 55.19 -47.15
N ARG A 12 -21.02 54.59 -47.59
CA ARG A 12 -20.33 54.93 -48.84
C ARG A 12 -20.87 54.21 -50.09
N GLY A 13 -21.81 53.27 -49.94
CA GLY A 13 -22.35 52.49 -51.06
C GLY A 13 -21.32 51.55 -51.72
N ASP A 14 -20.23 51.20 -51.02
CA ASP A 14 -19.16 50.36 -51.56
C ASP A 14 -19.54 48.87 -51.43
N THR A 15 -20.17 48.34 -52.48
CA THR A 15 -20.68 46.96 -52.53
C THR A 15 -19.58 45.90 -52.47
N ASP A 16 -18.39 46.21 -52.99
CA ASP A 16 -17.26 45.29 -53.00
C ASP A 16 -16.65 45.17 -51.60
N ALA A 17 -16.49 46.30 -50.90
CA ALA A 17 -16.06 46.32 -49.51
C ALA A 17 -17.07 45.60 -48.59
N LEU A 18 -18.37 45.77 -48.82
CA LEU A 18 -19.42 45.07 -48.06
C LEU A 18 -19.38 43.56 -48.27
N THR A 19 -19.21 43.10 -49.51
CA THR A 19 -19.09 41.67 -49.83
C THR A 19 -17.88 41.05 -49.14
N ARG A 20 -16.72 41.72 -49.22
CA ARG A 20 -15.48 41.26 -48.54
C ARG A 20 -15.62 41.23 -47.02
N LEU A 21 -16.20 42.26 -46.42
CA LEU A 21 -16.42 42.31 -44.98
C LEU A 21 -17.40 41.24 -44.51
N THR A 22 -18.44 40.96 -45.29
CA THR A 22 -19.41 39.90 -44.99
C THR A 22 -18.76 38.52 -45.08
N GLY A 23 -17.93 38.28 -46.10
CA GLY A 23 -17.14 37.05 -46.22
C GLY A 23 -16.20 36.84 -45.03
N ASN A 24 -15.44 37.88 -44.65
CA ASN A 24 -14.56 37.82 -43.49
C ASN A 24 -15.30 37.59 -42.18
N LEU A 25 -16.49 38.17 -42.02
CA LEU A 25 -17.33 38.00 -40.83
C LEU A 25 -17.87 36.57 -40.75
N LYS A 26 -18.26 35.99 -41.89
CA LYS A 26 -18.64 34.57 -41.98
C LYS A 26 -17.49 33.64 -41.63
N THR A 27 -16.30 33.85 -42.20
CA THR A 27 -15.11 33.05 -41.86
C THR A 27 -14.74 33.16 -40.38
N SER A 28 -14.79 34.36 -39.81
CA SER A 28 -14.53 34.57 -38.38
C SER A 28 -15.56 33.86 -37.51
N LEU A 29 -16.84 33.85 -37.91
CA LEU A 29 -17.89 33.14 -37.21
C LEU A 29 -17.67 31.62 -37.25
N ASP A 30 -17.32 31.08 -38.41
CA ASP A 30 -17.06 29.66 -38.59
C ASP A 30 -15.83 29.20 -37.78
N LEU A 31 -14.76 30.00 -37.76
CA LEU A 31 -13.59 29.76 -36.91
C LEU A 31 -13.94 29.80 -35.41
N THR A 32 -14.77 30.76 -35.00
CA THR A 32 -15.19 30.88 -33.60
C THR A 32 -16.04 29.70 -33.17
N LYS A 33 -16.92 29.19 -34.05
CA LYS A 33 -17.71 27.98 -33.78
C LYS A 33 -16.82 26.75 -33.61
N LYS A 34 -15.86 26.54 -34.51
CA LYS A 34 -14.88 25.44 -34.39
C LYS A 34 -14.08 25.53 -33.10
N ALA A 35 -13.57 26.71 -32.77
CA ALA A 35 -12.85 26.93 -31.52
C ALA A 35 -13.72 26.67 -30.28
N ALA A 36 -15.02 27.00 -30.34
CA ALA A 36 -15.96 26.71 -29.26
C ALA A 36 -16.22 25.21 -29.10
N GLU A 37 -16.35 24.47 -30.20
CA GLU A 37 -16.47 23.01 -30.21
C GLU A 37 -15.21 22.35 -29.61
N GLU A 38 -14.03 22.75 -30.06
CA GLU A 38 -12.75 22.25 -29.52
C GLU A 38 -12.60 22.57 -28.02
N LEU A 39 -13.00 23.77 -27.58
CA LEU A 39 -13.01 24.12 -26.16
C LEU A 39 -13.98 23.25 -25.36
N GLN A 40 -15.16 22.97 -25.91
CA GLN A 40 -16.15 22.11 -25.26
C GLN A 40 -15.62 20.69 -25.07
N ASP A 41 -14.89 20.15 -26.06
CA ASP A 41 -14.23 18.85 -25.95
C ASP A 41 -13.15 18.85 -24.88
N LEU A 42 -12.33 19.92 -24.82
CA LEU A 42 -11.31 20.09 -23.79
C LEU A 42 -11.90 20.18 -22.38
N PHE A 43 -13.00 20.91 -22.19
CA PHE A 43 -13.69 20.97 -20.89
C PHE A 43 -14.27 19.60 -20.51
N THR A 44 -14.85 18.89 -21.47
CA THR A 44 -15.38 17.53 -21.24
C THR A 44 -14.27 16.57 -20.83
N ALA A 45 -13.11 16.64 -21.48
CA ALA A 45 -11.93 15.87 -21.11
C ALA A 45 -11.40 16.25 -19.71
N GLN A 46 -11.34 17.54 -19.40
CA GLN A 46 -10.92 18.03 -18.08
C GLN A 46 -11.84 17.50 -16.97
N ASP A 47 -13.15 17.53 -17.17
CA ASP A 47 -14.12 17.05 -16.19
C ASP A 47 -14.05 15.53 -16.01
N LYS A 48 -13.75 14.78 -17.08
CA LYS A 48 -13.45 13.35 -16.98
C LYS A 48 -12.21 13.12 -16.12
N CYS A 49 -11.10 13.78 -16.43
CA CYS A 49 -9.86 13.66 -15.65
C CYS A 49 -10.06 14.03 -14.18
N ARG A 50 -10.84 15.09 -13.88
CA ARG A 50 -11.16 15.47 -12.50
C ARG A 50 -11.95 14.39 -11.76
N ARG A 51 -12.91 13.73 -12.43
CA ARG A 51 -13.64 12.61 -11.84
C ARG A 51 -12.75 11.42 -11.58
N ASP A 52 -11.84 11.10 -12.51
CA ASP A 52 -10.88 10.00 -12.35
C ASP A 52 -9.91 10.27 -11.18
N ILE A 53 -9.37 11.48 -11.06
CA ILE A 53 -8.53 11.88 -9.93
C ILE A 53 -9.29 11.69 -8.61
N ARG A 54 -10.52 12.19 -8.49
CA ARG A 54 -11.34 12.04 -7.27
C ARG A 54 -11.65 10.58 -6.94
N ARG A 55 -11.75 9.70 -7.94
CA ARG A 55 -11.92 8.27 -7.73
C ARG A 55 -10.63 7.65 -7.20
N MET A 56 -9.50 7.89 -7.87
CA MET A 56 -8.20 7.36 -7.47
C MET A 56 -7.80 7.84 -6.07
N THR A 57 -8.05 9.10 -5.71
CA THR A 57 -7.81 9.62 -4.35
C THR A 57 -8.60 8.85 -3.30
N ARG A 58 -9.86 8.50 -3.59
CA ARG A 58 -10.67 7.69 -2.66
C ARG A 58 -10.14 6.27 -2.51
N GLU A 59 -9.73 5.65 -3.62
CA GLU A 59 -9.11 4.32 -3.61
C GLU A 59 -7.80 4.31 -2.81
N ILE A 60 -6.96 5.33 -2.99
CA ILE A 60 -5.72 5.51 -2.21
C ILE A 60 -6.02 5.61 -0.72
N ASN A 61 -6.96 6.47 -0.31
CA ASN A 61 -7.30 6.64 1.09
C ASN A 61 -7.79 5.32 1.72
N LEU A 62 -8.62 4.56 1.01
CA LEU A 62 -9.08 3.24 1.48
C LEU A 62 -7.91 2.25 1.63
N CYS A 63 -6.97 2.24 0.69
CA CYS A 63 -5.77 1.41 0.78
C CYS A 63 -4.87 1.83 1.95
N GLU A 64 -4.73 3.12 2.21
CA GLU A 64 -3.94 3.64 3.33
C GLU A 64 -4.57 3.26 4.68
N GLU A 65 -5.88 3.44 4.82
CA GLU A 65 -6.64 3.02 6.02
C GLU A 65 -6.48 1.52 6.29
N GLU A 66 -6.62 0.69 5.24
CA GLU A 66 -6.44 -0.75 5.35
C GLU A 66 -4.99 -1.14 5.71
N ASN A 67 -4.00 -0.46 5.15
CA ASN A 67 -2.60 -0.71 5.46
C ASN A 67 -2.27 -0.36 6.92
N ILE A 68 -2.80 0.77 7.43
CA ILE A 68 -2.68 1.14 8.84
C ILE A 68 -3.27 0.04 9.72
N ARG A 69 -4.47 -0.44 9.40
CA ARG A 69 -5.14 -1.53 10.12
C ARG A 69 -4.30 -2.80 10.16
N LEU A 70 -3.76 -3.23 9.01
CA LEU A 70 -2.92 -4.42 8.90
C LEU A 70 -1.58 -4.26 9.63
N MET A 71 -0.99 -3.07 9.63
CA MET A 71 0.22 -2.80 10.40
C MET A 71 -0.02 -2.88 11.91
N ASP A 72 -1.13 -2.34 12.39
CA ASP A 72 -1.53 -2.44 13.79
C ASP A 72 -1.82 -3.89 14.20
N GLU A 73 -2.53 -4.66 13.36
CA GLU A 73 -2.75 -6.09 13.57
C GLU A 73 -1.43 -6.87 13.62
N LYS A 74 -0.52 -6.61 12.67
CA LYS A 74 0.82 -7.21 12.66
C LYS A 74 1.61 -6.86 13.92
N ARG A 75 1.52 -5.62 14.41
CA ARG A 75 2.15 -5.20 15.67
C ARG A 75 1.56 -5.99 16.84
N TYR A 76 0.24 -6.07 16.93
CA TYR A 76 -0.46 -6.83 17.96
C TYR A 76 -0.07 -8.31 17.95
N LEU A 77 -0.07 -8.96 16.77
CA LEU A 77 0.34 -10.35 16.63
C LEU A 77 1.81 -10.56 17.02
N LYS A 78 2.69 -9.62 16.70
CA LYS A 78 4.11 -9.68 17.10
C LYS A 78 4.28 -9.53 18.61
N GLU A 79 3.53 -8.63 19.24
CA GLU A 79 3.52 -8.48 20.70
C GLU A 79 2.93 -9.71 21.38
N TYR A 80 1.87 -10.29 20.82
CA TYR A 80 1.27 -11.53 21.31
C TYR A 80 2.24 -12.70 21.17
N ALA A 81 2.89 -12.86 20.01
CA ALA A 81 3.92 -13.87 19.79
C ALA A 81 5.14 -13.67 20.71
N GLY A 82 5.50 -12.42 21.04
CA GLY A 82 6.55 -12.10 21.99
C GLY A 82 6.14 -12.22 23.48
N LYS A 83 4.84 -12.32 23.76
CA LYS A 83 4.26 -12.60 25.09
C LYS A 83 3.97 -14.08 25.31
N GLY A 84 3.94 -14.89 24.24
CA GLY A 84 4.10 -16.32 24.38
C GLY A 84 5.47 -16.59 24.99
N GLU A 85 5.53 -17.38 26.06
CA GLU A 85 6.81 -17.86 26.56
C GLU A 85 7.58 -18.44 25.37
N PRO A 86 8.84 -18.01 25.11
CA PRO A 86 9.65 -18.72 24.15
C PRO A 86 9.74 -20.15 24.67
N ASP A 87 9.08 -21.11 24.01
CA ASP A 87 9.22 -22.54 24.29
C ASP A 87 10.71 -22.83 24.06
N PRO A 88 11.53 -22.94 25.12
CA PRO A 88 12.98 -23.00 25.01
C PRO A 88 13.35 -24.45 24.69
N SER A 89 12.72 -24.98 23.64
CA SER A 89 12.85 -26.36 23.25
C SER A 89 13.51 -26.51 21.90
N VAL A 90 14.38 -27.51 21.83
CA VAL A 90 15.08 -27.93 20.63
C VAL A 90 14.68 -29.37 20.36
N SER A 91 14.21 -29.62 19.15
CA SER A 91 13.93 -30.98 18.69
C SER A 91 15.13 -31.51 17.91
N ALA A 92 15.68 -32.63 18.37
CA ALA A 92 16.66 -33.40 17.61
C ALA A 92 15.95 -34.55 16.92
N TYR A 93 15.87 -34.50 15.59
CA TYR A 93 15.24 -35.54 14.77
C TYR A 93 16.17 -36.71 14.44
N ARG A 94 17.44 -36.62 14.87
CA ARG A 94 18.47 -37.66 14.76
C ARG A 94 19.00 -37.98 16.14
N SER A 95 19.83 -39.03 16.25
CA SER A 95 20.46 -39.39 17.51
C SER A 95 21.42 -38.31 18.00
N ILE A 96 21.32 -37.95 19.28
CA ILE A 96 22.33 -37.16 19.99
C ILE A 96 23.23 -38.12 20.76
N ILE A 97 24.54 -37.99 20.58
CA ILE A 97 25.53 -38.88 21.20
C ILE A 97 25.74 -38.56 22.69
N GLN A 98 26.08 -39.58 23.46
CA GLN A 98 26.50 -39.48 24.86
C GLN A 98 27.63 -38.45 25.03
N GLY A 99 27.61 -37.72 26.14
CA GLY A 99 28.60 -36.69 26.46
C GLY A 99 28.34 -35.34 25.76
N THR A 100 27.33 -35.23 24.90
CA THR A 100 26.92 -33.95 24.33
C THR A 100 26.41 -33.03 25.44
N ARG A 101 27.00 -31.83 25.53
CA ARG A 101 26.55 -30.77 26.43
C ARG A 101 25.48 -29.92 25.75
N ILE A 102 24.29 -29.90 26.33
CA ILE A 102 23.18 -29.04 25.92
C ILE A 102 23.12 -27.88 26.90
N GLN A 103 23.06 -26.65 26.36
CA GLN A 103 23.05 -25.43 27.16
C GLN A 103 21.81 -24.60 26.82
N ALA A 104 21.04 -24.28 27.86
CA ALA A 104 19.93 -23.33 27.81
C ALA A 104 20.33 -22.04 28.54
N ARG A 105 19.34 -21.17 28.81
CA ARG A 105 19.59 -19.85 29.39
C ARG A 105 19.96 -19.93 30.87
N TYR A 106 19.35 -20.85 31.61
CA TYR A 106 19.50 -20.97 33.07
C TYR A 106 19.98 -22.36 33.52
N SER A 107 20.04 -23.33 32.62
CA SER A 107 20.41 -24.71 32.91
C SER A 107 21.28 -25.33 31.81
N HIS A 108 21.95 -26.43 32.15
CA HIS A 108 22.69 -27.24 31.19
C HIS A 108 22.58 -28.72 31.57
N LEU A 109 22.70 -29.58 30.57
CA LEU A 109 22.64 -31.03 30.74
C LEU A 109 23.73 -31.68 29.89
N VAL A 110 24.38 -32.70 30.44
CA VAL A 110 25.28 -33.57 29.69
C VAL A 110 24.59 -34.92 29.55
N LEU A 111 24.44 -35.40 28.32
CA LEU A 111 23.78 -36.67 28.07
C LEU A 111 24.57 -37.84 28.65
N ASP A 112 23.88 -38.67 29.44
CA ASP A 112 24.41 -39.89 30.05
C ASP A 112 24.51 -41.06 29.07
N SER A 113 23.74 -41.02 27.99
CA SER A 113 23.54 -42.08 27.01
C SER A 113 23.11 -41.47 25.67
N ASP A 114 23.31 -42.21 24.59
CA ASP A 114 22.78 -41.86 23.29
C ASP A 114 21.25 -41.76 23.35
N LYS A 115 20.70 -40.67 22.86
CA LYS A 115 19.25 -40.47 22.76
C LYS A 115 18.84 -40.47 21.29
N GLY A 116 17.75 -41.17 20.97
CA GLY A 116 17.12 -41.12 19.65
C GLY A 116 16.43 -39.77 19.39
N PRO A 117 15.43 -39.71 18.51
CA PRO A 117 14.64 -38.50 18.32
C PRO A 117 14.05 -38.00 19.65
N VAL A 118 14.42 -36.78 20.07
CA VAL A 118 14.02 -36.21 21.35
C VAL A 118 13.70 -34.73 21.24
N LYS A 119 12.72 -34.27 22.03
CA LYS A 119 12.50 -32.86 22.33
C LYS A 119 13.17 -32.56 23.67
N ILE A 120 14.06 -31.59 23.67
CA ILE A 120 14.75 -31.13 24.88
C ILE A 120 14.21 -29.73 25.21
N ALA A 121 13.74 -29.48 26.42
CA ALA A 121 13.19 -28.20 26.85
C ALA A 121 13.73 -27.75 28.21
N GLU A 122 13.96 -26.45 28.39
CA GLU A 122 14.19 -25.88 29.73
C GLU A 122 12.83 -25.61 30.40
N ILE A 123 12.52 -26.37 31.45
CA ILE A 123 11.32 -26.17 32.25
C ILE A 123 11.66 -25.40 33.53
N SER A 124 10.73 -24.55 33.97
CA SER A 124 10.83 -23.86 35.25
C SER A 124 9.83 -24.44 36.24
N PHE A 125 10.25 -24.59 37.50
CA PHE A 125 9.36 -25.05 38.57
C PHE A 125 9.67 -24.33 39.88
N GLN A 126 8.64 -24.16 40.71
CA GLN A 126 8.76 -23.47 41.99
C GLN A 126 8.86 -24.48 43.13
N ARG A 127 9.85 -24.33 44.02
CA ARG A 127 10.00 -25.15 45.23
C ARG A 127 10.42 -24.28 46.40
N ASN A 128 9.67 -24.34 47.51
CA ASN A 128 9.90 -23.51 48.70
C ASN A 128 9.99 -22.00 48.41
N GLY A 129 9.19 -21.50 47.48
CA GLY A 129 9.19 -20.09 47.07
C GLY A 129 10.29 -19.68 46.09
N ASN A 130 11.29 -20.54 45.84
CA ASN A 130 12.36 -20.29 44.88
C ASN A 130 12.02 -20.88 43.51
N MET A 131 12.41 -20.18 42.44
CA MET A 131 12.32 -20.67 41.06
C MET A 131 13.57 -21.49 40.71
N TYR A 132 13.36 -22.69 40.17
CA TYR A 132 14.41 -23.57 39.67
C TYR A 132 14.19 -23.82 38.18
N TYR A 133 15.27 -24.15 37.47
CA TYR A 133 15.28 -24.45 36.05
C TYR A 133 15.95 -25.81 35.83
N GLU A 134 15.32 -26.67 35.06
CA GLU A 134 15.85 -28.00 34.71
C GLU A 134 15.62 -28.30 33.23
N MET A 135 16.51 -29.11 32.66
CA MET A 135 16.37 -29.60 31.29
C MET A 135 15.56 -30.89 31.28
N GLU A 136 14.41 -30.89 30.61
CA GLU A 136 13.60 -32.07 30.39
C GLU A 136 13.87 -32.66 29.00
N ILE A 137 14.04 -33.98 28.92
CA ILE A 137 14.16 -34.72 27.64
C ILE A 137 12.91 -35.59 27.47
N GLN A 138 12.16 -35.33 26.40
CA GLN A 138 11.00 -36.11 26.00
C GLN A 138 11.31 -36.87 24.72
N SER A 139 10.92 -38.15 24.63
CA SER A 139 11.09 -38.93 23.40
C SER A 139 10.07 -38.49 22.35
N LEU A 140 10.53 -38.25 21.12
CA LEU A 140 9.65 -38.01 19.97
C LEU A 140 9.27 -39.38 19.39
N THR A 141 8.14 -39.92 19.83
CA THR A 141 7.49 -41.10 19.21
C THR A 141 7.09 -40.83 17.77
#